data_AF-A0A0W1JH06-F1
#
_entry.id   AF-A0A0W1JH06-F1
#
_cell.length_a   1.000
_cell.length_b   1.000
_cell.length_c   1.000
_cell.angle_alpha   90.00
_cell.angle_beta   90.00
_cell.angle_gamma   90.00
#
_symmetry.space_group_name_H-M   'P 1'
#
loop_
_entity.id
_entity.type
_entity.pdbx_description
1 polymer ?
#
loop_
_entity_poly.entity_id
_entity_poly.type
_entity_poly.pdbx_seq_one_letter_code
_entity_poly.pdbx_strand_id
1 'polypeptide(L)'
;MKSKKRLIPFVLLVLIFSFIPLGAFAAFDDYGYNPQGRSFKGTLDNWEAFIHNQPAAAWDPEATDVMFLERKWDKCFAPMLTGEIPLQGAWQRAKLWQYLSGEQAGWTWRQELEVVYSPNQPIPGAMELTENEMGIPGFYCVKFKEWVTGPKGQKVTIEDLSVDSGIIQKALKAGE
;
A
#
# COMPACT_ATOMS: atom_id res chain seq x y z
N MET A 1 56.31 8.47 -21.57
CA MET A 1 55.00 9.10 -21.27
C MET A 1 53.85 8.36 -21.97
N LYS A 2 53.30 7.31 -21.36
CA LYS A 2 52.15 6.55 -21.89
C LYS A 2 51.11 6.36 -20.77
N SER A 3 50.30 7.38 -20.49
CA SER A 3 49.17 7.23 -19.55
C SER A 3 47.92 8.05 -19.89
N LYS A 4 47.95 8.94 -20.89
CA LYS A 4 46.81 9.84 -21.19
C LYS A 4 45.63 9.17 -21.92
N LYS A 5 45.74 7.92 -22.41
CA LYS A 5 44.67 7.25 -23.18
C LYS A 5 43.60 6.54 -22.33
N ARG A 6 43.82 6.34 -21.02
CA ARG A 6 42.86 5.66 -20.13
C ARG A 6 41.94 6.61 -19.35
N LEU A 7 42.20 7.92 -19.38
CA LEU A 7 41.42 8.91 -18.65
C LEU A 7 40.09 9.24 -19.35
N ILE A 8 40.07 9.22 -20.69
CA ILE A 8 38.90 9.53 -21.51
C ILE A 8 37.71 8.60 -21.24
N PRO A 9 37.84 7.24 -21.24
CA PRO A 9 36.71 6.38 -20.94
C PRO A 9 36.24 6.52 -19.48
N PHE A 10 37.11 6.89 -18.55
CA PHE A 10 36.77 7.09 -17.14
C PHE A 10 35.95 8.38 -16.94
N VAL A 11 36.31 9.46 -17.63
CA VAL A 11 35.56 10.73 -17.63
C VAL A 11 34.19 10.56 -18.30
N LEU A 12 34.11 9.78 -19.38
CA LEU A 12 32.84 9.44 -20.02
C LEU A 12 31.93 8.59 -19.12
N LEU A 13 32.48 7.64 -18.37
CA LEU A 13 31.71 6.84 -17.42
C LEU A 13 31.13 7.72 -16.30
N VAL A 14 31.95 8.62 -15.74
CA VAL A 14 31.50 9.59 -14.71
C VAL A 14 30.42 10.51 -15.25
N LEU A 15 30.54 11.03 -16.48
CA LEU A 15 29.50 11.84 -17.11
C LEU A 15 28.19 11.05 -17.30
N ILE A 16 28.26 9.78 -17.73
CA ILE A 16 27.06 8.94 -17.87
C ILE A 16 26.38 8.73 -16.50
N PHE A 17 27.14 8.48 -15.43
CA PHE A 17 26.57 8.34 -14.08
C PHE A 17 26.08 9.66 -13.45
N SER A 18 26.66 10.80 -13.81
CA SER A 18 26.23 12.12 -13.33
C SER A 18 24.95 12.64 -14.03
N PHE A 19 24.64 12.11 -15.22
CA PHE A 19 23.47 12.50 -16.03
C PHE A 19 22.37 11.43 -16.09
N ILE A 20 22.58 10.24 -15.52
CA ILE A 20 21.44 9.41 -15.13
C ILE A 20 20.83 10.16 -13.94
N PRO A 21 19.59 10.70 -14.03
CA PRO A 21 18.85 10.99 -12.82
C PRO A 21 18.76 9.66 -12.10
N LEU A 22 19.63 9.44 -11.10
CA LEU A 22 19.48 8.36 -10.13
C LEU A 22 18.04 8.50 -9.70
N GLY A 23 17.19 7.59 -10.22
CA GLY A 23 15.77 7.85 -10.39
C GLY A 23 15.26 8.47 -9.12
N ALA A 24 14.66 9.66 -9.23
CA ALA A 24 13.98 10.27 -8.11
C ALA A 24 13.07 9.18 -7.55
N PHE A 25 13.51 8.54 -6.47
CA PHE A 25 12.64 7.74 -5.64
C PHE A 25 11.61 8.75 -5.23
N ALA A 26 10.46 8.69 -5.90
CA ALA A 26 9.42 9.68 -5.81
C ALA A 26 9.21 9.97 -4.33
N ALA A 27 9.65 11.14 -3.89
CA ALA A 27 9.65 11.48 -2.48
C ALA A 27 8.19 11.47 -2.05
N PHE A 28 7.93 10.84 -0.91
CA PHE A 28 6.64 10.97 -0.28
C PHE A 28 6.44 12.45 0.08
N ASP A 29 5.24 12.97 -0.16
CA ASP A 29 4.88 14.31 0.29
C ASP A 29 4.70 14.35 1.82
N ASP A 30 4.32 15.51 2.34
CA ASP A 30 4.17 15.73 3.79
C ASP A 30 3.10 14.83 4.44
N TYR A 31 2.14 14.30 3.66
CA TYR A 31 1.18 13.31 4.15
C TYR A 31 1.79 11.91 4.24
N GLY A 32 2.80 11.63 3.43
CA GLY A 32 3.25 10.28 3.14
C GLY A 32 2.68 9.71 1.85
N TYR A 33 2.16 10.53 0.93
CA TYR A 33 1.61 10.11 -0.36
C TYR A 33 2.65 10.16 -1.48
N ASN A 34 2.64 9.17 -2.37
CA ASN A 34 3.51 9.09 -3.53
C ASN A 34 2.69 8.75 -4.78
N PRO A 35 2.38 9.74 -5.64
CA PRO A 35 1.54 9.55 -6.81
C PRO A 35 2.16 8.63 -7.86
N GLN A 36 3.48 8.72 -8.05
CA GLN A 36 4.21 7.95 -9.07
C GLN A 36 4.31 6.47 -8.67
N GLY A 37 4.53 6.22 -7.37
CA GLY A 37 4.56 4.90 -6.75
C GLY A 37 3.18 4.26 -6.56
N ARG A 38 2.10 5.06 -6.64
CA ARG A 38 0.72 4.65 -6.26
C ARG A 38 0.72 4.02 -4.87
N SER A 39 1.29 4.75 -3.93
CA SER A 39 1.51 4.27 -2.58
C SER A 39 1.36 5.39 -1.55
N PHE A 40 1.03 4.99 -0.33
CA PHE A 40 0.99 5.84 0.84
C PHE A 40 1.73 5.16 1.99
N LYS A 41 2.45 5.94 2.81
CA LYS A 41 3.09 5.47 4.03
C LYS A 41 3.07 6.58 5.08
N GLY A 42 2.30 6.39 6.14
CA GLY A 42 2.13 7.38 7.21
C GLY A 42 1.25 6.84 8.32
N THR A 43 0.52 7.74 8.98
CA THR A 43 -0.56 7.38 9.92
C THR A 43 -1.89 7.28 9.20
N LEU A 44 -2.86 6.60 9.81
CA LEU A 44 -4.24 6.58 9.33
C LEU A 44 -4.82 8.00 9.29
N ASP A 45 -4.56 8.81 10.31
CA ASP A 45 -4.99 10.21 10.38
C ASP A 45 -4.46 11.04 9.19
N ASN A 46 -3.19 10.85 8.80
CA ASN A 46 -2.64 11.55 7.64
C ASN A 46 -3.24 11.07 6.31
N TRP A 47 -3.65 9.81 6.23
CA TRP A 47 -4.39 9.32 5.07
C TRP A 47 -5.77 9.98 4.99
N GLU A 48 -6.49 10.07 6.11
CA GLU A 48 -7.78 10.76 6.17
C GLU A 48 -7.63 12.25 5.82
N ALA A 49 -6.61 12.91 6.37
CA ALA A 49 -6.30 14.30 6.05
C ALA A 49 -6.02 14.49 4.55
N PHE A 50 -5.26 13.58 3.94
CA PHE A 50 -5.00 13.58 2.50
C PHE A 50 -6.30 13.47 1.67
N ILE A 51 -7.16 12.51 2.00
CA ILE A 51 -8.44 12.28 1.28
C ILE A 51 -9.39 13.48 1.43
N HIS A 52 -9.39 14.13 2.59
CA HIS A 52 -10.25 15.27 2.88
C HIS A 52 -9.61 16.64 2.59
N ASN A 53 -8.42 16.67 1.99
CA ASN A 53 -7.66 17.88 1.70
C ASN A 53 -7.48 18.79 2.95
N GLN A 54 -7.21 18.17 4.09
CA GLN A 54 -6.88 18.81 5.36
C GLN A 54 -5.37 18.82 5.58
N PRO A 55 -4.80 19.72 6.41
CA PRO A 55 -3.36 19.77 6.63
C PRO A 55 -2.77 18.46 7.17
N ALA A 56 -1.57 18.09 6.70
CA ALA A 56 -0.83 16.95 7.25
C ALA A 56 -0.41 17.19 8.70
N ALA A 57 -0.44 16.14 9.52
CA ALA A 57 0.10 16.13 10.86
C ALA A 57 1.53 15.55 10.87
N ALA A 58 2.42 16.14 11.64
CA ALA A 58 3.68 15.50 11.99
C ALA A 58 3.38 14.26 12.84
N TRP A 59 4.11 13.17 12.58
CA TRP A 59 3.94 11.92 13.31
C TRP A 59 5.30 11.34 13.69
N ASP A 60 5.32 10.65 14.84
CA ASP A 60 6.49 9.94 15.34
C ASP A 60 6.38 8.45 14.93
N PRO A 61 7.36 7.89 14.22
CA PRO A 61 7.34 6.48 13.81
C PRO A 61 7.42 5.48 14.96
N GLU A 62 7.72 5.93 16.17
CA GLU A 62 7.78 5.11 17.38
C GLU A 62 6.58 5.37 18.33
N ALA A 63 5.62 6.21 17.91
CA ALA A 63 4.45 6.53 18.71
C ALA A 63 3.62 5.29 19.05
N THR A 64 3.26 5.16 20.32
CA THR A 64 2.29 4.16 20.78
C THR A 64 0.87 4.66 20.60
N ASP A 65 -0.05 3.72 20.45
CA ASP A 65 -1.49 3.94 20.26
C ASP A 65 -1.85 4.75 19.00
N VAL A 66 -0.90 4.95 18.09
CA VAL A 66 -1.11 5.54 16.76
C VAL A 66 -1.24 4.44 15.71
N MET A 67 -2.28 4.55 14.88
CA MET A 67 -2.50 3.63 13.77
C MET A 67 -1.63 4.04 12.58
N PHE A 68 -0.65 3.22 12.24
CA PHE A 68 0.16 3.40 11.04
C PHE A 68 -0.45 2.67 9.85
N LEU A 69 -0.20 3.20 8.66
CA LEU A 69 -0.78 2.73 7.42
C LEU A 69 0.24 2.76 6.28
N GLU A 70 0.42 1.60 5.63
CA GLU A 70 1.01 1.51 4.29
C GLU A 70 -0.08 1.09 3.32
N ARG A 71 -0.25 1.83 2.21
CA ARG A 71 -1.13 1.46 1.10
C ARG A 71 -0.35 1.34 -0.20
N LYS A 72 -0.82 0.46 -1.06
CA LYS A 72 -0.40 0.37 -2.46
C LYS A 72 -1.57 -0.02 -3.33
N TRP A 73 -1.65 0.57 -4.51
CA TRP A 73 -2.72 0.28 -5.45
C TRP A 73 -2.21 0.28 -6.89
N ASP A 74 -3.03 -0.24 -7.79
CA ASP A 74 -2.73 -0.23 -9.21
C ASP A 74 -3.30 0.98 -9.94
N LYS A 75 -2.98 1.10 -11.22
CA LYS A 75 -3.45 2.22 -12.03
C LYS A 75 -4.98 2.22 -12.19
N CYS A 76 -5.60 1.04 -12.21
CA CYS A 76 -7.05 0.90 -12.41
C CYS A 76 -7.84 1.31 -11.16
N PHE A 77 -7.22 1.25 -9.98
CA PHE A 77 -7.79 1.72 -8.72
C PHE A 77 -7.66 3.22 -8.50
N ALA A 78 -6.71 3.91 -9.16
CA ALA A 78 -6.47 5.35 -8.96
C ALA A 78 -7.73 6.26 -9.06
N PRO A 79 -8.72 6.01 -9.95
CA PRO A 79 -9.96 6.79 -10.00
C PRO A 79 -10.72 6.85 -8.65
N MET A 80 -10.63 5.81 -7.81
CA MET A 80 -11.27 5.80 -6.50
C MET A 80 -10.74 6.90 -5.56
N LEU A 81 -9.50 7.35 -5.75
CA LEU A 81 -8.92 8.42 -4.92
C LEU A 81 -9.55 9.79 -5.19
N THR A 82 -10.22 9.94 -6.34
CA THR A 82 -10.90 11.17 -6.75
C THR A 82 -12.42 11.01 -6.80
N GLY A 83 -12.95 9.91 -6.24
CA GLY A 83 -14.39 9.61 -6.22
C GLY A 83 -14.96 9.09 -7.55
N GLU A 84 -14.10 8.68 -8.47
CA GLU A 84 -14.51 8.08 -9.76
C GLU A 84 -14.56 6.55 -9.67
N ILE A 85 -15.36 5.94 -10.55
CA ILE A 85 -15.50 4.48 -10.62
C ILE A 85 -14.21 3.86 -11.19
N PRO A 86 -13.62 2.85 -10.53
CA PRO A 86 -12.41 2.18 -11.01
C PRO A 86 -12.73 1.22 -12.15
N LEU A 87 -11.69 0.76 -12.84
CA LEU A 87 -11.85 -0.26 -13.88
C LEU A 87 -11.87 -1.67 -13.27
N GLN A 88 -12.58 -2.60 -13.91
CA GLN A 88 -12.56 -4.01 -13.52
C GLN A 88 -11.12 -4.53 -13.37
N GLY A 89 -10.88 -5.31 -12.31
CA GLY A 89 -9.55 -5.80 -11.95
C GLY A 89 -8.69 -4.78 -11.20
N ALA A 90 -9.19 -3.57 -10.93
CA ALA A 90 -8.56 -2.64 -10.02
C ALA A 90 -8.33 -3.28 -8.65
N TRP A 91 -7.18 -3.00 -8.05
CA TRP A 91 -6.86 -3.55 -6.75
C TRP A 91 -6.10 -2.58 -5.87
N GLN A 92 -6.25 -2.78 -4.57
CA GLN A 92 -5.44 -2.12 -3.55
C GLN A 92 -5.08 -3.07 -2.42
N ARG A 93 -3.98 -2.75 -1.74
CA ARG A 93 -3.49 -3.43 -0.53
C ARG A 93 -3.24 -2.40 0.54
N ALA A 94 -3.64 -2.71 1.76
CA ALA A 94 -3.32 -1.91 2.93
C ALA A 94 -2.70 -2.80 4.02
N LYS A 95 -1.72 -2.23 4.72
CA LYS A 95 -1.11 -2.80 5.92
C LYS A 95 -1.26 -1.78 7.04
N LEU A 96 -1.88 -2.19 8.12
CA LEU A 96 -2.02 -1.41 9.33
C LEU A 96 -1.18 -2.02 10.44
N TRP A 97 -0.63 -1.17 11.30
CA TRP A 97 -0.03 -1.60 12.54
C TRP A 97 -0.16 -0.54 13.61
N GLN A 98 -0.17 -0.96 14.86
CA GLN A 98 -0.21 -0.08 16.03
C GLN A 98 0.68 -0.67 17.13
N TYR A 99 1.59 0.14 17.67
CA TYR A 99 2.33 -0.23 18.88
C TYR A 99 1.44 0.01 20.09
N LEU A 100 1.22 -1.02 20.90
CA LEU A 100 0.28 -0.97 22.01
C LEU A 100 0.96 -0.47 23.29
N SER A 101 0.22 0.25 24.14
CA SER A 101 0.71 0.77 25.41
C SER A 101 0.09 0.08 26.65
N GLY A 102 0.39 0.59 27.85
CA GLY A 102 -0.18 0.10 29.11
C GLY A 102 0.16 -1.36 29.41
N GLU A 103 -0.83 -2.16 29.77
CA GLU A 103 -0.67 -3.60 30.05
C GLU A 103 -0.25 -4.40 28.80
N GLN A 104 -0.44 -3.83 27.61
CA GLN A 104 -0.07 -4.43 26.33
C GLN A 104 1.23 -3.84 25.77
N ALA A 105 1.99 -3.10 26.58
CA ALA A 105 3.26 -2.54 26.17
C ALA A 105 4.21 -3.60 25.57
N GLY A 106 4.81 -3.26 24.42
CA GLY A 106 5.69 -4.15 23.66
C GLY A 106 4.97 -5.12 22.73
N TRP A 107 3.64 -5.10 22.68
CA TRP A 107 2.87 -5.76 21.63
C TRP A 107 2.64 -4.83 20.44
N THR A 108 2.49 -5.42 19.26
CA THR A 108 2.13 -4.71 18.03
C THR A 108 0.94 -5.41 17.41
N TRP A 109 -0.19 -4.72 17.30
CA TRP A 109 -1.32 -5.16 16.50
C TRP A 109 -1.04 -4.91 15.03
N ARG A 110 -1.47 -5.83 14.15
CA ARG A 110 -1.23 -5.77 12.71
C ARG A 110 -2.43 -6.30 11.93
N GLN A 111 -2.75 -5.61 10.84
CA GLN A 111 -3.75 -6.03 9.89
C GLN A 111 -3.23 -5.87 8.46
N GLU A 112 -3.51 -6.82 7.58
CA GLU A 112 -3.28 -6.71 6.14
C GLU A 112 -4.57 -7.02 5.39
N LEU A 113 -4.90 -6.20 4.40
CA LEU A 113 -6.04 -6.44 3.53
C LEU A 113 -5.69 -6.22 2.05
N GLU A 114 -6.32 -6.98 1.18
CA GLU A 114 -6.28 -6.80 -0.27
C GLU A 114 -7.70 -6.84 -0.82
N VAL A 115 -8.04 -5.82 -1.60
CA VAL A 115 -9.37 -5.63 -2.17
C VAL A 115 -9.25 -5.56 -3.69
N VAL A 116 -10.17 -6.22 -4.39
CA VAL A 116 -10.25 -6.25 -5.85
C VAL A 116 -11.64 -5.80 -6.28
N TYR A 117 -11.69 -4.97 -7.31
CA TYR A 117 -12.93 -4.56 -7.97
C TYR A 117 -13.32 -5.55 -9.08
N SER A 118 -14.46 -6.19 -8.91
CA SER A 118 -15.03 -7.19 -9.83
C SER A 118 -16.54 -6.97 -9.96
N PRO A 119 -16.99 -5.90 -10.65
CA PRO A 119 -18.39 -5.46 -10.63
C PRO A 119 -19.34 -6.44 -11.34
N ASN A 120 -18.86 -7.17 -12.34
CA ASN A 120 -19.69 -8.02 -13.19
C ASN A 120 -19.78 -9.47 -12.69
N GLN A 121 -18.84 -9.89 -11.84
CA GLN A 121 -18.70 -11.29 -11.42
C GLN A 121 -18.17 -11.38 -9.99
N PRO A 122 -18.83 -12.12 -9.08
CA PRO A 122 -18.30 -12.36 -7.76
C PRO A 122 -17.03 -13.21 -7.77
N ILE A 123 -16.15 -12.97 -6.80
CA ILE A 123 -14.93 -13.75 -6.58
C ILE A 123 -15.23 -14.83 -5.52
N PRO A 124 -15.28 -16.13 -5.90
CA PRO A 124 -15.58 -17.19 -4.95
C PRO A 124 -14.59 -17.23 -3.78
N GLY A 125 -15.12 -17.33 -2.56
CA GLY A 125 -14.32 -17.38 -1.33
C GLY A 125 -13.79 -16.03 -0.85
N ALA A 126 -14.04 -14.94 -1.59
CA ALA A 126 -13.77 -13.60 -1.10
C ALA A 126 -14.92 -13.08 -0.24
N MET A 127 -14.62 -12.18 0.68
CA MET A 127 -15.63 -11.43 1.43
C MET A 127 -16.10 -10.27 0.57
N GLU A 128 -17.39 -10.21 0.25
CA GLU A 128 -17.98 -9.07 -0.45
C GLU A 128 -18.01 -7.86 0.49
N LEU A 129 -17.52 -6.72 -0.01
CA LEU A 129 -17.59 -5.45 0.70
C LEU A 129 -18.84 -4.70 0.24
N THR A 130 -19.57 -4.18 1.21
CA THR A 130 -20.83 -3.48 0.98
C THR A 130 -20.60 -2.09 0.37
N GLU A 131 -21.64 -1.56 -0.27
CA GLU A 131 -21.64 -0.18 -0.77
C GLU A 131 -21.38 0.84 0.35
N ASN A 132 -21.84 0.58 1.57
CA ASN A 132 -21.57 1.45 2.72
C ASN A 132 -20.07 1.51 3.08
N GLU A 133 -19.32 0.43 2.84
CA GLU A 133 -17.90 0.35 3.17
C GLU A 133 -17.01 0.95 2.07
N MET A 134 -17.42 0.81 0.80
CA MET A 134 -16.59 1.16 -0.36
C MET A 134 -17.14 2.32 -1.21
N GLY A 135 -18.35 2.80 -0.92
CA GLY A 135 -19.06 3.84 -1.69
C GLY A 135 -19.76 3.33 -2.96
N ILE A 136 -19.36 2.17 -3.49
CA ILE A 136 -19.98 1.49 -4.63
C ILE A 136 -19.91 -0.03 -4.43
N PRO A 137 -20.84 -0.82 -5.00
CA PRO A 137 -20.78 -2.28 -4.96
C PRO A 137 -19.69 -2.84 -5.89
N GLY A 138 -19.41 -4.14 -5.75
CA GLY A 138 -18.50 -4.88 -6.64
C GLY A 138 -17.07 -4.99 -6.14
N PHE A 139 -16.81 -4.65 -4.89
CA PHE A 139 -15.52 -4.86 -4.24
C PHE A 139 -15.52 -6.14 -3.41
N TYR A 140 -14.41 -6.86 -3.48
CA TYR A 140 -14.21 -8.11 -2.77
C TYR A 140 -12.87 -8.08 -2.03
N CYS A 141 -12.91 -8.34 -0.73
CA CYS A 141 -11.72 -8.57 0.08
C CYS A 141 -11.21 -10.00 -0.16
N VAL A 142 -10.09 -10.11 -0.86
CA VAL A 142 -9.47 -11.38 -1.28
C VAL A 142 -8.34 -11.82 -0.36
N LYS A 143 -7.87 -10.92 0.50
CA LYS A 143 -6.92 -11.21 1.57
C LYS A 143 -7.29 -10.39 2.78
N PHE A 144 -7.40 -11.03 3.94
CA PHE A 144 -7.52 -10.37 5.23
C PHE A 144 -6.70 -11.16 6.26
N LYS A 145 -5.70 -10.52 6.86
CA LYS A 145 -4.89 -11.15 7.91
C LYS A 145 -4.85 -10.21 9.09
N GLU A 146 -5.18 -10.70 10.27
CA GLU A 146 -5.09 -9.95 11.51
C GLU A 146 -4.28 -10.75 12.54
N TRP A 147 -3.34 -10.10 13.20
CA TRP A 147 -2.51 -10.75 14.20
C TRP A 147 -1.88 -9.74 15.16
N VAL A 148 -1.42 -10.25 16.29
CA VAL A 148 -0.56 -9.50 17.22
C VAL A 148 0.83 -10.10 17.26
N THR A 149 1.85 -9.25 17.39
CA THR A 149 3.24 -9.64 17.61
C THR A 149 3.67 -9.19 18.99
N GLY A 150 4.08 -10.12 19.85
CA GLY A 150 4.54 -9.78 21.20
C GLY A 150 6.01 -9.40 21.27
N PRO A 151 6.49 -8.97 22.45
CA PRO A 151 7.82 -8.38 22.63
C PRO A 151 8.98 -9.34 22.38
N LYS A 152 8.74 -10.66 22.36
CA LYS A 152 9.74 -11.68 22.01
C LYS A 152 9.57 -12.20 20.58
N GLY A 153 8.79 -11.51 19.75
CA GLY A 153 8.50 -11.90 18.37
C GLY A 153 7.42 -12.98 18.24
N GLN A 154 6.74 -13.38 19.33
CA GLN A 154 5.64 -14.34 19.21
C GLN A 154 4.50 -13.76 18.37
N LYS A 155 4.02 -14.53 17.40
CA LYS A 155 2.88 -14.15 16.56
C LYS A 155 1.64 -14.92 16.99
N VAL A 156 0.56 -14.20 17.29
CA VAL A 156 -0.76 -14.77 17.54
C VAL A 156 -1.70 -14.30 16.44
N THR A 157 -2.10 -15.22 15.56
CA THR A 157 -3.06 -14.94 14.48
C THR A 157 -4.48 -14.88 15.05
N ILE A 158 -5.21 -13.84 14.66
CA ILE A 158 -6.62 -13.63 15.01
C ILE A 158 -7.49 -14.11 13.84
N GLU A 159 -7.18 -13.65 12.63
CA GLU A 159 -7.90 -14.01 11.41
C GLU A 159 -6.95 -14.19 10.21
N ASP A 160 -7.25 -15.14 9.33
CA ASP A 160 -6.50 -15.39 8.09
C ASP A 160 -7.41 -15.87 6.95
N LEU A 161 -7.86 -14.90 6.15
CA LEU A 161 -8.51 -15.09 4.87
C LEU A 161 -7.49 -14.87 3.74
N SER A 162 -7.40 -15.81 2.81
CA SER A 162 -6.61 -15.66 1.59
C SER A 162 -7.22 -16.47 0.46
N VAL A 163 -7.72 -15.78 -0.57
CA VAL A 163 -8.25 -16.40 -1.79
C VAL A 163 -7.10 -16.73 -2.74
N ASP A 164 -7.17 -17.88 -3.39
CA ASP A 164 -6.17 -18.27 -4.39
C ASP A 164 -6.18 -17.32 -5.60
N SER A 165 -4.98 -16.94 -6.04
CA SER A 165 -4.80 -16.02 -7.17
C SER A 165 -5.43 -16.50 -8.49
N GLY A 166 -5.48 -17.82 -8.72
CA GLY A 166 -6.12 -18.40 -9.90
C GLY A 166 -7.63 -18.24 -9.87
N ILE A 167 -8.25 -18.31 -8.68
CA ILE A 167 -9.68 -18.05 -8.50
C ILE A 167 -9.99 -16.59 -8.84
N ILE A 168 -9.20 -15.65 -8.32
CA ILE A 168 -9.34 -14.21 -8.59
C ILE A 168 -9.23 -13.94 -10.10
N GLN A 169 -8.18 -14.44 -10.75
CA GLN A 169 -7.98 -14.24 -12.19
C GLN A 169 -9.10 -14.84 -13.04
N LYS A 170 -9.62 -16.01 -12.66
CA LYS A 170 -10.73 -16.65 -13.37
C LYS A 170 -12.01 -15.81 -13.27
N ALA A 171 -12.31 -15.27 -12.09
CA ALA A 171 -13.46 -14.39 -11.91
C ALA A 171 -13.33 -13.11 -12.75
N LEU A 172 -12.16 -12.47 -12.72
CA LEU A 172 -11.90 -11.25 -13.49
C LEU A 172 -12.02 -11.46 -15.01
N LYS A 173 -11.56 -12.60 -15.55
CA LYS A 173 -11.70 -12.92 -16.98
C LYS A 173 -13.13 -13.27 -17.39
N ALA A 174 -13.92 -13.85 -16.49
CA ALA A 174 -15.29 -14.22 -16.79
C ALA A 174 -16.24 -13.01 -16.85
N GLY A 175 -15.85 -11.89 -16.23
CA GLY A 175 -16.59 -10.63 -16.26
C GLY A 175 -16.11 -9.62 -17.32
N GLU A 176 -15.09 -9.94 -18.12
CA GLU A 176 -14.68 -9.16 -19.31
C GLU A 176 -15.67 -9.39 -20.46
#